data_AF-S6F1T6-F1
#
_entry.id   AF-S6F1T6-F1
#
_cell.length_a   1.000
_cell.length_b   1.000
_cell.length_c   1.000
_cell.angle_alpha   90.00
_cell.angle_beta   90.00
_cell.angle_gamma   90.00
#
_symmetry.space_group_name_H-M   'P 1'
#
loop_
_entity.id
_entity.type
_entity.pdbx_description
1 polymer ?
#
loop_
_entity_poly.entity_id
_entity_poly.type
_entity_poly.pdbx_seq_one_letter_code
_entity_poly.pdbx_strand_id
1 'polypeptide(L)' 'MYLVRELLGTSLPAIGTAFGGRDHTTVMYAYKQISDKMKNDMDVQKDIDSIKRKF' A
#
# COMPACT_ATOMS: atom_id res chain seq x y z
N MET A 1 -0.79 3.68 -1.53
CA MET A 1 -1.68 3.23 -0.44
C MET A 1 -1.02 2.17 0.43
N TYR A 2 -0.60 1.02 -0.13
CA TYR A 2 0.14 -0.01 0.61
C TYR A 2 1.32 0.56 1.43
N LEU A 3 2.28 1.21 0.76
CA LEU A 3 3.44 1.81 1.41
C LEU A 3 3.09 2.86 2.49
N VAL A 4 2.02 3.63 2.31
CA VAL A 4 1.59 4.62 3.31
C VAL A 4 1.15 3.93 4.60
N ARG A 5 0.39 2.84 4.48
CA ARG A 5 -0.01 2.04 5.64
C ARG A 5 1.18 1.39 6.33
N GLU A 6 2.12 0.84 5.54
CA GLU A 6 3.29 0.12 6.05
C GLU A 6 4.30 1.04 6.75
N LEU A 7 4.58 2.20 6.17
CA LEU A 7 5.63 3.09 6.66
C LEU A 7 5.12 4.01 7.77
N LEU A 8 3.85 4.42 7.72
CA LEU A 8 3.31 5.44 8.64
C LEU A 8 2.31 4.90 9.66
N GLY A 9 1.84 3.66 9.50
CA GLY A 9 0.82 3.07 10.39
C GLY A 9 -0.57 3.74 10.32
N THR A 10 -0.76 4.69 9.41
CA THR A 10 -1.99 5.49 9.26
C THR A 10 -3.22 4.63 9.01
N SER A 11 -4.36 4.95 9.62
CA SER A 11 -5.61 4.19 9.48
C SER A 11 -6.14 4.17 8.03
N LEU A 12 -6.87 3.11 7.65
CA LEU A 12 -7.44 2.99 6.30
C LEU A 12 -8.39 4.15 5.93
N PRO A 13 -9.27 4.65 6.84
CA PRO A 13 -10.08 5.83 6.56
C PRO A 13 -9.24 7.08 6.30
N ALA A 14 -8.22 7.34 7.13
CA ALA A 14 -7.36 8.51 6.96
C ALA A 14 -6.55 8.46 5.65
N ILE A 15 -6.08 7.28 5.25
CA ILE A 15 -5.49 7.08 3.92
C ILE A 15 -6.54 7.33 2.84
N GLY A 16 -7.76 6.86 2.99
CA GLY A 16 -8.85 7.11 2.03
C GLY A 16 -9.08 8.60 1.81
N THR A 17 -9.23 9.36 2.89
CA THR A 17 -9.36 10.83 2.87
C THR A 17 -8.17 11.50 2.19
N ALA A 18 -6.94 11.14 2.55
CA ALA A 18 -5.72 11.72 1.97
C ALA A 18 -5.56 11.43 0.47
N PHE A 19 -6.11 10.32 -0.02
CA PHE A 19 -6.06 9.92 -1.43
C PHE A 19 -7.34 10.31 -2.20
N GLY A 20 -7.83 11.53 -1.96
CA GLY A 20 -8.96 12.11 -2.69
C GLY A 20 -10.33 11.66 -2.20
N GLY A 21 -10.49 11.41 -0.90
CA GLY A 21 -11.78 11.02 -0.32
C GLY A 21 -12.24 9.62 -0.73
N ARG A 22 -11.31 8.70 -1.03
CA ARG A 22 -11.63 7.31 -1.37
C ARG A 22 -12.19 6.56 -0.18
N ASP A 23 -13.11 5.64 -0.43
CA ASP A 23 -13.64 4.77 0.60
C ASP A 23 -12.54 3.90 1.22
N HIS A 24 -12.58 3.70 2.54
CA HIS A 24 -11.61 2.89 3.27
C HIS A 24 -11.49 1.45 2.74
N THR A 25 -12.56 0.88 2.18
CA THR A 25 -12.56 -0.43 1.52
C THR A 25 -11.73 -0.44 0.24
N THR A 26 -11.65 0.70 -0.48
CA THR A 26 -10.75 0.85 -1.64
C THR A 26 -9.30 0.77 -1.19
N VAL A 27 -8.97 1.41 -0.06
CA VAL A 27 -7.62 1.33 0.53
C VAL A 27 -7.32 -0.10 0.97
N MET A 28 -8.28 -0.76 1.62
CA MET A 28 -8.16 -2.17 2.03
C MET A 28 -7.90 -3.08 0.82
N TYR A 29 -8.65 -2.91 -0.27
CA TYR A 29 -8.47 -3.69 -1.48
C TYR A 29 -7.10 -3.44 -2.12
N ALA A 30 -6.68 -2.18 -2.26
CA ALA A 30 -5.37 -1.83 -2.79
C ALA A 30 -4.23 -2.40 -1.93
N TYR A 31 -4.38 -2.36 -0.60
CA TYR A 31 -3.42 -2.94 0.32
C TYR A 31 -3.31 -4.47 0.13
N LYS A 32 -4.45 -5.17 0.09
CA LYS A 32 -4.49 -6.62 -0.13
C LYS A 32 -3.92 -7.00 -1.49
N GLN A 33 -4.29 -6.30 -2.55
CA GLN A 33 -3.81 -6.56 -3.90
C GLN A 33 -2.29 -6.49 -3.99
N ILE A 34 -1.66 -5.46 -3.42
CA ILE A 34 -0.19 -5.35 -3.41
C ILE A 34 0.43 -6.44 -2.53
N SER A 35 -0.15 -6.71 -1.35
CA SER A 35 0.30 -7.79 -0.47
C SER A 35 0.30 -9.16 -1.15
N ASP A 36 -0.72 -9.46 -1.94
CA ASP A 36 -0.85 -10.71 -2.67
C ASP A 36 0.05 -10.73 -3.92
N LYS A 37 0.22 -9.60 -4.62
CA LYS A 37 1.16 -9.51 -5.75
C LYS A 37 2.60 -9.76 -5.31
N MET A 38 3.06 -9.17 -4.20
CA MET A 38 4.43 -9.42 -3.70
C MET A 38 4.72 -10.88 -3.36
N LYS A 39 3.71 -11.70 -3.08
CA LYS A 39 3.89 -13.14 -2.84
C LYS A 39 4.08 -13.94 -4.13
N ASN A 40 3.55 -13.44 -5.25
CA ASN A 40 3.44 -14.18 -6.50
C ASN A 40 4.29 -13.57 -7.63
N ASP A 41 4.79 -12.35 -7.44
CA ASP A 41 5.53 -11.57 -8.42
C ASP A 41 6.79 -10.98 -7.77
N MET A 42 7.94 -11.57 -8.12
CA MET A 42 9.24 -11.14 -7.60
C MET A 42 9.63 -9.74 -8.07
N ASP A 43 9.14 -9.28 -9.22
CA ASP A 43 9.49 -7.94 -9.72
C ASP A 43 8.72 -6.88 -8.93
N VAL A 44 7.44 -7.13 -8.62
CA VAL A 44 6.67 -6.29 -7.70
C VAL A 44 7.33 -6.25 -6.31
N GLN A 45 7.81 -7.39 -5.80
CA GLN A 45 8.53 -7.42 -4.53
C GLN A 45 9.79 -6.56 -4.58
N LYS A 46 10.62 -6.71 -5.62
CA LYS A 46 11.85 -5.92 -5.79
C LYS A 46 11.57 -4.43 -5.91
N ASP A 47 10.53 -4.05 -6.64
CA ASP A 47 10.13 -2.65 -6.79
C ASP A 47 9.74 -2.04 -5.44
N ILE A 48 8.92 -2.75 -4.66
CA ILE A 48 8.52 -2.31 -3.32
C ILE A 48 9.73 -2.19 -2.40
N ASP A 49 10.63 -3.17 -2.39
CA ASP A 49 11.85 -3.13 -1.57
C ASP A 49 12.81 -2.00 -2.00
N SER A 50 12.90 -1.74 -3.32
CA SER A 50 13.67 -0.64 -3.87
C SER A 50 13.13 0.71 -3.41
N ILE A 51 11.80 0.88 -3.41
CA ILE A 51 11.16 2.09 -2.89
C ILE A 51 11.40 2.22 -1.38
N LYS A 52 11.22 1.13 -0.61
CA LYS A 52 11.45 1.14 0.84
C LYS A 52 12.89 1.53 1.21
N ARG A 53 13.89 1.12 0.44
CA ARG A 53 15.30 1.49 0.68
C ARG A 53 15.63 2.96 0.40
N LYS A 54 14.78 3.67 -0.34
CA LYS A 54 14.97 5.09 -0.66
C LYS A 54 14.40 6.04 0.41
N PHE A 55 13.70 5.49 1.40
CA PHE A 55 13.16 6.21 2.55
C PHE A 55 13.84 5.72 3.83
#